data_AF-A0A9P5VBM0-F1
#
_entry.id   AF-A0A9P5VBM0-F1
#
_cell.length_a   1.000
_cell.length_b   1.000
_cell.length_c   1.000
_cell.angle_alpha   90.00
_cell.angle_beta   90.00
_cell.angle_gamma   90.00
#
_symmetry.space_group_name_H-M   'P 1'
#
loop_
_entity.id
_entity.type
_entity.pdbx_description
1 polymer ?
#
loop_
_entity_poly.entity_id
_entity_poly.type
_entity_poly.pdbx_seq_one_letter_code
_entity_poly.pdbx_strand_id
1 'polypeptide(L)' 'MKYLAAYLLLTIGGNAAPAASDITSLLATVGIDAEAERIETLIAQLAGKDINEEESDDDMGFGLFD' A
#
# COMPACT_ATOMS: atom_id res chain seq x y z
N MET A 1 0.95 -10.16 7.15
CA MET A 1 0.91 -10.21 5.67
C MET A 1 -0.44 -9.81 5.07
N LYS A 2 -1.59 -10.34 5.55
CA LYS A 2 -2.94 -9.97 5.03
C LYS A 2 -3.25 -8.46 5.02
N TYR A 3 -2.85 -7.73 6.06
CA TYR A 3 -3.10 -6.29 6.20
C TYR A 3 -2.34 -5.44 5.18
N LEU A 4 -1.09 -5.80 4.87
CA LEU A 4 -0.27 -5.10 3.87
C LEU A 4 -0.83 -5.30 2.45
N ALA A 5 -1.21 -6.54 2.13
CA ALA A 5 -1.82 -6.84 0.84
C ALA A 5 -3.14 -6.08 0.65
N ALA A 6 -3.98 -6.04 1.69
CA ALA A 6 -5.22 -5.26 1.67
C ALA A 6 -4.97 -3.76 1.49
N TYR A 7 -3.99 -3.20 2.21
CA TYR A 7 -3.57 -1.80 2.07
C TYR A 7 -3.14 -1.51 0.63
N LEU A 8 -2.23 -2.30 0.07
CA LEU A 8 -1.71 -2.11 -1.30
C LEU A 8 -2.81 -2.25 -2.37
N LEU A 9 -3.73 -3.20 -2.21
CA LEU A 9 -4.88 -3.35 -3.12
C LEU A 9 -5.77 -2.11 -3.13
N LEU A 10 -6.01 -1.51 -1.96
CA LEU A 10 -6.78 -0.27 -1.85
C LEU A 10 -6.04 0.91 -2.47
N THR A 11 -4.71 0.99 -2.27
CA THR A 11 -3.85 2.00 -2.92
C THR A 11 -3.89 1.90 -4.45
N ILE A 12 -3.74 0.70 -5.01
CA ILE A 12 -3.84 0.45 -6.46
C ILE A 12 -5.27 0.74 -6.97
N GLY A 13 -6.29 0.47 -6.14
CA GLY A 13 -7.70 0.76 -6.43
C GLY A 13 -8.07 2.25 -6.41
N GLY A 14 -7.12 3.16 -6.20
CA GLY A 14 -7.32 4.61 -6.21
C GLY A 14 -7.56 5.24 -4.83
N ASN A 15 -7.50 4.47 -3.76
CA ASN A 15 -7.52 4.99 -2.38
C ASN A 15 -6.08 5.14 -1.88
N ALA A 16 -5.43 6.26 -2.23
CA ALA A 16 -4.00 6.48 -1.98
C ALA A 16 -3.57 6.37 -0.51
N ALA A 17 -4.47 6.66 0.43
CA ALA A 17 -4.23 6.54 1.86
C ALA A 17 -5.39 5.79 2.53
N PRO A 18 -5.45 4.45 2.39
CA PRO A 18 -6.53 3.65 2.95
C PRO A 18 -6.62 3.79 4.46
N ALA A 19 -7.83 4.02 4.96
CA ALA A 19 -8.10 4.05 6.40
C ALA A 19 -8.23 2.63 6.97
N ALA A 20 -8.12 2.51 8.29
CA ALA A 20 -8.28 1.23 8.98
C ALA A 20 -9.65 0.57 8.70
N SER A 21 -10.70 1.38 8.52
CA SER A 21 -12.04 0.93 8.13
C SER A 21 -12.07 0.28 6.75
N ASP A 22 -11.30 0.81 5.80
CA ASP A 22 -11.27 0.33 4.42
C ASP A 22 -10.61 -1.05 4.36
N ILE A 23 -9.50 -1.21 5.09
CA ILE A 23 -8.76 -2.47 5.23
C ILE A 23 -9.64 -3.52 5.91
N THR A 24 -10.34 -3.14 6.97
CA THR A 24 -11.27 -4.02 7.70
C THR A 24 -12.41 -4.48 6.80
N SER A 25 -13.00 -3.56 6.05
CA SER A 25 -14.10 -3.85 5.13
C SER A 25 -13.65 -4.81 4.03
N LEU A 26 -12.48 -4.57 3.42
CA LEU A 26 -11.93 -5.45 2.40
C LEU A 26 -11.67 -6.87 2.95
N LEU A 27 -11.05 -6.98 4.12
CA LEU A 27 -10.81 -8.28 4.75
C LEU A 27 -12.12 -9.01 5.10
N ALA A 28 -13.15 -8.28 5.52
CA ALA A 28 -14.48 -8.86 5.78
C ALA A 28 -15.12 -9.42 4.49
N THR A 29 -14.91 -8.78 3.33
CA THR A 29 -15.47 -9.29 2.05
C THR A 29 -14.93 -10.68 1.68
N VAL A 30 -13.72 -11.00 2.11
CA VAL A 30 -13.05 -12.29 1.85
C VAL A 30 -13.13 -13.23 3.07
N GLY A 31 -13.93 -12.90 4.09
CA GLY A 31 -14.16 -13.73 5.26
C GLY A 31 -12.98 -13.81 6.22
N ILE A 32 -12.15 -12.77 6.27
CA ILE A 32 -10.96 -12.70 7.13
C ILE A 32 -11.22 -11.73 8.28
N ASP A 33 -11.01 -12.21 9.52
CA ASP A 33 -11.06 -11.36 10.70
C ASP A 33 -9.92 -10.33 10.72
N ALA A 34 -10.29 -9.09 11.02
CA ALA A 34 -9.39 -7.96 11.12
C ALA A 34 -9.01 -7.68 12.58
N GLU A 35 -7.71 -7.65 12.87
CA GLU A 35 -7.19 -7.21 14.17
C GLU A 35 -6.84 -5.72 14.09
N ALA A 36 -7.64 -4.88 14.76
CA ALA A 36 -7.50 -3.42 14.73
C ALA A 36 -6.09 -2.95 15.09
N GLU A 37 -5.49 -3.49 16.16
CA GLU A 37 -4.14 -3.14 16.63
C GLU A 37 -3.07 -3.35 15.53
N ARG A 38 -3.20 -4.44 14.75
CA ARG A 38 -2.25 -4.73 13.67
C ARG A 38 -2.43 -3.80 12.48
N ILE A 39 -3.67 -3.39 12.20
CA ILE A 39 -3.99 -2.45 11.13
C ILE A 39 -3.44 -1.06 11.49
N GLU A 40 -3.68 -0.60 12.71
CA GLU A 40 -3.16 0.68 13.21
C GLU A 40 -1.63 0.70 13.20
N THR A 41 -0.99 -0.38 13.68
CA THR A 41 0.47 -0.52 13.64
C THR A 41 1.00 -0.47 12.20
N LEU A 42 0.32 -1.11 11.25
CA LEU A 42 0.72 -1.10 9.84
C LEU A 42 0.58 0.31 9.24
N ILE A 43 -0.54 0.99 9.47
CA ILE A 43 -0.76 2.35 8.99
C ILE A 43 0.30 3.30 9.59
N ALA A 44 0.61 3.17 10.89
CA ALA A 44 1.63 3.99 11.54
C ALA A 44 3.04 3.72 10.98
N GLN A 45 3.37 2.47 10.62
CA GLN A 45 4.66 2.11 10.02
C GLN A 45 4.80 2.62 8.57
N LEU A 46 3.68 2.82 7.88
CA LEU A 46 3.61 3.32 6.51
C LEU A 46 3.42 4.84 6.46
N ALA A 47 2.90 5.46 7.53
CA ALA A 47 2.78 6.90 7.64
C ALA A 47 4.16 7.56 7.56
N GLY A 48 4.37 8.36 6.52
CA GLY A 48 5.65 9.04 6.26
C GLY A 48 6.69 8.19 5.52
N LYS A 49 6.32 6.97 5.08
CA LYS A 49 7.07 6.26 4.03
C LYS A 49 6.31 6.44 2.73
N ASP A 50 6.95 7.02 1.73
CA ASP A 50 6.36 7.04 0.39
C ASP A 50 6.40 5.61 -0.16
N ILE A 51 5.24 4.97 -0.18
CA ILE A 51 5.09 3.58 -0.64
C ILE A 51 5.22 3.52 -2.17
N ASN A 52 4.99 4.68 -2.82
CA ASN A 52 5.17 4.95 -4.23
C ASN A 52 6.43 5.78 -4.49
N GLU A 53 7.45 5.75 -3.61
CA GLU A 53 8.79 6.22 -4.00
C GLU A 53 9.34 5.23 -5.05
N GLU A 54 8.80 5.32 -6.27
CA GLU A 54 9.60 5.15 -7.46
C GLU A 54 10.69 6.20 -7.32
N GLU A 55 11.90 5.77 -6.94
CA GLU A 55 13.06 6.45 -7.49
C GLU A 55 12.84 6.42 -8.99
N SER A 56 12.41 7.57 -9.50
CA SER A 56 12.64 8.02 -10.85
C SER A 56 14.14 7.86 -11.12
N ASP A 57 14.54 6.64 -11.49
CA ASP A 57 15.71 6.40 -12.33
C ASP A 57 15.36 6.99 -13.71
N ASP A 58 15.23 8.31 -13.74
CA ASP A 58 14.90 9.14 -14.89
C ASP A 58 16.11 9.32 -15.82
N ASP A 59 17.26 8.67 -15.62
CA ASP A 59 18.44 8.98 -16.44
C ASP A 59 19.53 7.89 -16.56
N MET A 60 19.19 6.60 -16.57
CA MET A 60 20.13 5.57 -17.06
C MET A 60 20.04 5.42 -18.58
N GLY A 61 20.44 6.50 -19.27
CA GLY A 61 21.17 6.49 -20.53
C GLY A 61 20.76 5.44 -21.58
N PHE A 62 19.62 5.65 -22.24
CA PHE A 62 19.40 5.14 -23.61
C PHE A 62 20.04 6.08 -24.65
N GLY A 63 21.29 6.50 -24.40
CA GLY A 63 22.16 6.97 -25.45
C GLY A 63 23.09 5.82 -25.79
N LEU A 64 22.84 5.10 -26.89
CA LEU A 64 23.83 4.28 -27.65
C LEU A 64 23.18 3.42 -28.77
N PHE A 65 22.14 3.93 -29.44
CA PHE A 65 21.87 3.50 -30.82
C PHE A 65 21.98 4.72 -31.72
N ASP A 66 23.24 4.95 -32.13
CA ASP A 66 23.60 5.50 -33.44
C ASP A 66 22.92 4.68 -34.57
#